data_AF-H8Z0R2-F1
#
_entry.id   AF-H8Z0R2-F1
#
_cell.length_a   1.000
_cell.length_b   1.000
_cell.length_c   1.000
_cell.angle_alpha   90.00
_cell.angle_beta   90.00
_cell.angle_gamma   90.00
#
_symmetry.space_group_name_H-M   'P 1'
#
loop_
_entity.id
_entity.type
_entity.pdbx_description
1 polymer ?
#
loop_
_entity_poly.entity_id
_entity_poly.type
_entity_poly.pdbx_seq_one_letter_code
_entity_poly.pdbx_strand_id
1 'polypeptide(L)'
;MPLRPWVSRLTGPGAKQQQPLSRARLFLLALLLMTLSAGAFAADDAQPGQAGQNAAAVYVSDSAFADVMDGLRLAIEERGFIINKVMHMNEMLERTGADLGMDEALFGEAQSVEFCSSALSRRMMAEDPSRIVNCPFIIAVYTLPDEPGKTLVAHRRFSAGEVASSAVMQEVASTLESIAEQAVSW
;
A
#
# COMPACT_ATOMS: atom_id res chain seq x y z
N MET A 1 -55.42 -27.80 10.20
CA MET A 1 -56.76 -27.58 10.79
C MET A 1 -57.01 -28.72 11.77
N PRO A 2 -57.27 -28.44 13.06
CA PRO A 2 -58.50 -27.81 13.56
C PRO A 2 -58.24 -26.54 14.41
N LEU A 3 -59.00 -25.45 14.22
CA LEU A 3 -60.20 -24.99 14.94
C LEU A 3 -59.94 -24.34 16.34
N ARG A 4 -59.87 -22.98 16.30
CA ARG A 4 -60.40 -21.89 17.18
C ARG A 4 -61.34 -22.26 18.37
N PRO A 5 -61.81 -21.32 19.24
CA PRO A 5 -61.37 -19.95 19.67
C PRO A 5 -61.53 -19.67 21.20
N TRP A 6 -61.07 -18.51 21.71
CA TRP A 6 -61.64 -17.66 22.80
C TRP A 6 -60.57 -16.61 23.19
N VAL A 7 -60.66 -15.30 22.91
CA VAL A 7 -61.58 -14.19 23.26
C VAL A 7 -61.58 -13.76 24.74
N SER A 8 -60.73 -12.73 24.98
CA SER A 8 -60.91 -11.47 25.73
C SER A 8 -61.36 -11.45 27.18
N ARG A 9 -60.69 -10.61 27.99
CA ARG A 9 -61.19 -9.42 28.75
C ARG A 9 -60.20 -9.07 29.90
N LEU A 10 -59.88 -7.84 30.35
CA LEU A 10 -60.51 -6.49 30.32
C LEU A 10 -59.47 -5.38 30.72
N THR A 11 -59.67 -4.17 30.16
CA THR A 11 -59.57 -2.79 30.74
C THR A 11 -58.27 -2.25 31.37
N GLY A 12 -57.83 -0.99 31.20
CA GLY A 12 -58.48 0.26 30.76
C GLY A 12 -57.44 1.39 30.43
N PRO A 13 -57.69 2.69 30.69
CA PRO A 13 -58.08 3.68 29.67
C PRO A 13 -57.13 4.89 29.50
N GLY A 14 -57.34 5.69 28.43
CA GLY A 14 -56.84 7.08 28.29
C GLY A 14 -56.42 7.44 26.86
N ALA A 15 -57.35 7.76 25.95
CA ALA A 15 -57.75 9.13 25.58
C ALA A 15 -56.61 10.09 25.17
N LYS A 16 -56.49 10.42 23.87
CA LYS A 16 -56.92 11.72 23.29
C LYS A 16 -56.50 11.88 21.82
N GLN A 17 -57.51 11.68 20.98
CA GLN A 17 -57.91 12.44 19.80
C GLN A 17 -56.94 13.49 19.20
N GLN A 18 -56.54 13.22 17.97
CA GLN A 18 -55.83 14.09 17.03
C GLN A 18 -56.63 15.36 16.70
N GLN A 19 -55.95 16.50 16.60
CA GLN A 19 -56.50 17.72 16.01
C GLN A 19 -55.73 18.12 14.75
N PRO A 20 -56.43 18.67 13.74
CA PRO A 20 -55.93 18.77 12.37
C PRO A 20 -55.08 20.02 12.12
N LEU A 21 -54.03 19.81 11.32
CA LEU A 21 -53.15 20.84 10.77
C LEU A 21 -53.93 21.86 9.94
N SER A 22 -54.03 23.10 10.42
CA SER A 22 -54.44 24.25 9.62
C SER A 22 -53.24 24.79 8.84
N ARG A 23 -53.38 24.73 7.51
CA ARG A 23 -52.39 25.05 6.45
C ARG A 23 -51.87 26.50 6.45
N ALA A 24 -52.24 27.32 7.43
CA ALA A 24 -51.91 28.74 7.48
C ALA A 24 -50.61 29.06 8.25
N ARG A 25 -50.07 28.12 9.04
CA ARG A 25 -48.78 28.31 9.73
C ARG A 25 -47.56 28.03 8.84
N LEU A 26 -47.77 27.47 7.64
CA LEU A 26 -46.68 27.15 6.71
C LEU A 26 -46.05 28.37 6.01
N PHE A 27 -46.67 29.56 6.05
CA PHE A 27 -46.18 30.72 5.29
C PHE A 27 -45.49 31.81 6.12
N LEU A 28 -45.53 31.76 7.45
CA LEU A 28 -44.94 32.80 8.32
C LEU A 28 -43.64 32.37 9.02
N LEU A 29 -43.26 31.10 8.96
CA LEU A 29 -41.97 30.60 9.48
C LEU A 29 -40.84 30.61 8.43
N ALA A 30 -41.16 30.92 7.17
CA ALA A 30 -40.18 30.92 6.07
C ALA A 30 -39.36 32.22 5.95
N LEU A 31 -39.63 33.26 6.75
CA LEU A 31 -38.96 34.56 6.62
C LEU A 31 -37.99 34.92 7.77
N LEU A 32 -37.79 34.02 8.74
CA LEU A 32 -36.95 34.27 9.94
C LEU A 32 -35.76 33.30 10.07
N LEU A 33 -35.40 32.63 8.97
CA LEU A 33 -34.29 31.67 8.89
C LEU A 33 -33.17 32.13 7.92
N MET A 34 -33.11 33.43 7.59
CA MET A 34 -32.30 33.93 6.47
C MET A 34 -31.23 34.96 6.87
N THR A 35 -30.64 34.90 8.07
CA THR A 35 -29.57 35.85 8.48
C THR A 35 -28.52 35.32 9.45
N LEU A 36 -28.16 34.03 9.45
CA LEU A 36 -27.04 33.55 10.29
C LEU A 36 -26.15 32.51 9.59
N SER A 37 -25.46 32.93 8.54
CA SER A 37 -24.34 32.19 7.95
C SER A 37 -23.11 33.09 7.89
N ALA A 38 -22.48 33.26 9.06
CA ALA A 38 -21.13 33.76 9.23
C ALA A 38 -20.35 32.74 10.09
N GLY A 39 -19.24 32.23 9.55
CA GLY A 39 -18.38 31.19 10.15
C GLY A 39 -18.63 29.81 9.53
N ALA A 40 -17.65 29.07 9.01
CA ALA A 40 -16.21 29.11 9.15
C ALA A 40 -15.55 28.77 7.81
N PHE A 41 -14.47 29.48 7.46
CA PHE A 41 -13.47 28.91 6.56
C PHE A 41 -12.86 27.73 7.31
N ALA A 42 -13.26 26.51 6.97
CA ALA A 42 -12.46 25.35 7.29
C ALA A 42 -11.14 25.55 6.56
N ALA A 43 -10.05 25.69 7.32
CA ALA A 43 -8.73 25.44 6.76
C ALA A 43 -8.78 24.03 6.17
N ASP A 44 -8.45 23.92 4.89
CA ASP A 44 -8.09 22.65 4.28
C ASP A 44 -6.79 22.24 4.97
N ASP A 45 -6.92 21.59 6.13
CA ASP A 45 -5.84 20.80 6.69
C ASP A 45 -5.56 19.75 5.63
N ALA A 46 -4.56 20.02 4.80
CA ALA A 46 -3.96 19.06 3.90
C ALA A 46 -3.60 17.85 4.78
N GLN A 47 -4.50 16.88 4.82
CA GLN A 47 -4.29 15.64 5.54
C GLN A 47 -2.99 15.08 4.97
N PRO A 48 -1.93 14.90 5.78
CA PRO A 48 -0.74 14.22 5.29
C PRO A 48 -1.25 12.90 4.71
N GLY A 49 -1.08 12.75 3.39
CA GLY A 49 -1.48 11.55 2.69
C GLY A 49 -0.93 10.38 3.49
N GLN A 50 -1.80 9.42 3.83
CA GLN A 50 -1.35 8.19 4.45
C GLN A 50 -0.31 7.59 3.52
N ALA A 51 0.98 7.79 3.85
CA ALA A 51 2.06 7.02 3.28
C ALA A 51 1.63 5.57 3.50
N GLY A 52 1.30 4.89 2.40
CA GLY A 52 0.72 3.55 2.45
C GLY A 52 1.56 2.70 3.38
N GLN A 53 0.89 2.02 4.31
CA GLN A 53 1.49 1.11 5.29
C GLN A 53 2.58 0.27 4.61
N ASN A 54 3.84 0.68 4.80
CA ASN A 54 5.09 0.08 4.32
C ASN A 54 5.01 -0.59 2.93
N ALA A 55 5.10 0.22 1.86
CA ALA A 55 5.11 -0.25 0.47
C ALA A 55 6.30 -1.19 0.13
N ALA A 56 7.40 -1.11 0.87
CA ALA A 56 8.59 -1.93 0.70
C ALA A 56 9.00 -2.60 2.02
N ALA A 57 9.58 -3.79 1.93
CA ALA A 57 10.40 -4.36 2.98
C ALA A 57 11.84 -3.86 2.78
N VAL A 58 12.48 -3.41 3.86
CA VAL A 58 13.82 -2.83 3.85
C VAL A 58 14.67 -3.54 4.90
N TYR A 59 15.87 -3.93 4.48
CA TYR A 59 16.87 -4.62 5.27
C TYR A 59 18.13 -3.77 5.28
N VAL A 60 18.92 -3.83 6.35
CA VAL A 60 20.12 -3.00 6.54
C VAL A 60 21.32 -3.89 6.75
N SER A 61 22.43 -3.55 6.11
CA SER A 61 23.75 -4.15 6.27
C SER A 61 24.78 -3.09 6.64
N ASP A 62 25.78 -3.50 7.42
CA ASP A 62 26.99 -2.72 7.71
C ASP A 62 28.11 -2.96 6.67
N SER A 63 27.88 -3.87 5.73
CA SER A 63 28.80 -4.20 4.64
C SER A 63 28.77 -3.13 3.53
N ALA A 64 29.84 -3.08 2.73
CA ALA A 64 29.95 -2.12 1.65
C ALA A 64 28.92 -2.39 0.54
N PHE A 65 28.54 -1.34 -0.20
CA PHE A 65 27.56 -1.44 -1.28
C PHE A 65 27.90 -2.53 -2.30
N ALA A 66 29.17 -2.60 -2.71
CA ALA A 66 29.65 -3.60 -3.68
C ALA A 66 29.48 -5.04 -3.17
N ASP A 67 29.81 -5.29 -1.89
CA ASP A 67 29.71 -6.62 -1.29
C ASP A 67 28.25 -7.08 -1.20
N VAL A 68 27.35 -6.19 -0.77
CA VAL A 68 25.90 -6.48 -0.70
C VAL A 68 25.32 -6.68 -2.11
N MET A 69 25.76 -5.90 -3.10
CA MET A 69 25.33 -6.06 -4.49
C MET A 69 25.76 -7.39 -5.10
N ASP A 70 27.01 -7.80 -4.87
CA ASP A 70 27.52 -9.09 -5.35
C ASP A 70 26.87 -10.25 -4.59
N GLY A 71 26.67 -10.10 -3.27
CA GLY A 71 25.91 -11.03 -2.45
C GLY A 71 24.46 -11.22 -2.90
N LEU A 72 23.79 -10.14 -3.31
CA LEU A 72 22.46 -10.17 -3.90
C LEU A 72 22.44 -10.95 -5.22
N ARG A 73 23.38 -10.65 -6.13
CA ARG A 73 23.47 -11.35 -7.42
C ARG A 73 23.70 -12.84 -7.22
N LEU A 74 24.63 -13.19 -6.33
CA LEU A 74 24.92 -14.58 -6.01
C LEU A 74 23.71 -15.28 -5.38
N ALA A 75 23.01 -14.65 -4.42
CA ALA A 75 21.79 -15.20 -3.84
C ALA A 75 20.71 -15.49 -4.89
N ILE A 76 20.57 -14.65 -5.91
CA ILE A 76 19.64 -14.87 -7.04
C ILE A 76 20.12 -16.06 -7.90
N GLU A 77 21.39 -16.09 -8.28
CA GLU A 77 21.97 -17.10 -9.16
C GLU A 77 22.04 -18.50 -8.51
N GLU A 78 22.30 -18.59 -7.22
CA GLU A 78 22.30 -19.85 -6.44
C GLU A 78 20.93 -20.56 -6.47
N ARG A 79 19.85 -19.79 -6.64
CA ARG A 79 18.48 -20.32 -6.80
C ARG A 79 18.17 -20.72 -8.24
N GLY A 80 19.12 -20.57 -9.16
CA GLY A 80 18.95 -20.82 -10.59
C GLY A 80 18.07 -19.79 -11.29
N PHE A 81 17.90 -18.61 -10.69
CA PHE A 81 17.14 -17.51 -11.30
C PHE A 81 18.02 -16.73 -12.27
N ILE A 82 17.39 -16.14 -13.29
CA ILE A 82 18.09 -15.40 -14.32
C ILE A 82 18.00 -13.92 -14.00
N ILE A 83 19.16 -13.27 -13.85
CA ILE A 83 19.26 -11.81 -13.80
C ILE A 83 19.04 -11.28 -15.22
N ASN A 84 17.98 -10.51 -15.39
CA ASN A 84 17.65 -9.89 -16.66
C ASN A 84 18.41 -8.57 -16.84
N LYS A 85 18.48 -7.76 -15.78
CA LYS A 85 19.10 -6.44 -15.84
C LYS A 85 19.56 -5.99 -14.47
N VAL A 86 20.64 -5.21 -14.46
CA VAL A 86 21.00 -4.34 -13.33
C VAL A 86 20.77 -2.90 -13.79
N MET A 87 19.96 -2.17 -13.02
CA MET A 87 19.66 -0.76 -13.26
C MET A 87 20.55 0.11 -12.37
N HIS A 88 21.33 0.99 -12.97
CA HIS A 88 22.17 1.97 -12.28
C HIS A 88 21.34 3.22 -11.97
N MET A 89 20.53 3.15 -10.92
CA MET A 89 19.55 4.19 -10.59
C MET A 89 20.23 5.50 -10.20
N ASN A 90 21.33 5.45 -9.43
CA ASN A 90 22.00 6.67 -8.99
C ASN A 90 22.53 7.48 -10.19
N GLU A 91 23.27 6.83 -11.10
CA GLU A 91 23.78 7.46 -12.33
C GLU A 91 22.64 8.05 -13.19
N MET A 92 21.51 7.35 -13.28
CA MET A 92 20.33 7.84 -13.99
C MET A 92 19.78 9.12 -13.34
N LEU A 93 19.62 9.10 -12.02
CA LEU A 93 19.03 10.19 -11.25
C LEU A 93 19.92 11.42 -11.23
N GLU A 94 21.23 11.26 -11.05
CA GLU A 94 22.22 12.35 -11.12
C GLU A 94 22.17 13.06 -12.47
N ARG A 95 22.13 12.30 -13.58
CA ARG A 95 22.02 12.86 -14.92
C ARG A 95 20.72 13.64 -15.09
N THR A 96 19.59 13.09 -14.67
CA THR A 96 18.30 13.78 -14.80
C THR A 96 18.16 14.95 -13.85
N GLY A 97 18.79 14.90 -12.68
CA GLY A 97 18.84 16.01 -11.73
C GLY A 97 19.53 17.22 -12.37
N ALA A 98 20.67 17.00 -13.02
CA ALA A 98 21.36 18.06 -13.77
C ALA A 98 20.49 18.69 -14.87
N ASP A 99 19.76 17.87 -15.64
CA ASP A 99 18.86 18.35 -16.70
C ASP A 99 17.66 19.16 -16.13
N LEU A 100 17.24 18.87 -14.90
CA LEU A 100 16.10 19.50 -14.22
C LEU A 100 16.50 20.64 -13.27
N GLY A 101 17.80 20.90 -13.09
CA GLY A 101 18.31 21.89 -12.11
C GLY A 101 18.10 21.46 -10.66
N MET A 102 18.12 20.16 -10.39
CA MET A 102 18.03 19.56 -9.05
C MET A 102 19.43 19.09 -8.63
N ASP A 103 20.07 19.81 -7.73
CA ASP A 103 21.47 19.56 -7.32
C ASP A 103 21.60 18.64 -6.08
N GLU A 104 20.48 18.22 -5.49
CA GLU A 104 20.46 17.36 -4.31
C GLU A 104 20.68 15.89 -4.67
N ALA A 105 21.72 15.28 -4.08
CA ALA A 105 21.96 13.84 -4.21
C ALA A 105 20.95 13.06 -3.36
N LEU A 106 20.15 12.20 -4.01
CA LEU A 106 19.15 11.36 -3.33
C LEU A 106 19.77 10.12 -2.69
N PHE A 107 20.86 9.60 -3.27
CA PHE A 107 21.54 8.38 -2.85
C PHE A 107 23.06 8.59 -2.91
N GLY A 108 23.81 7.84 -2.11
CA GLY A 108 25.26 7.73 -2.30
C GLY A 108 25.57 6.79 -3.47
N GLU A 109 24.96 5.61 -3.45
CA GLU A 109 24.93 4.63 -4.53
C GLU A 109 23.53 4.01 -4.57
N ALA A 110 23.04 3.65 -5.76
CA ALA A 110 21.74 2.99 -5.90
C ALA A 110 21.69 2.16 -7.17
N GLN A 111 21.41 0.87 -7.01
CA GLN A 111 21.17 -0.07 -8.10
C GLN A 111 19.93 -0.92 -7.81
N SER A 112 19.29 -1.44 -8.85
CA SER A 112 18.31 -2.51 -8.70
C SER A 112 18.63 -3.69 -9.60
N VAL A 113 18.34 -4.88 -9.10
CA VAL A 113 18.50 -6.14 -9.83
C VAL A 113 17.12 -6.64 -10.22
N GLU A 114 16.88 -6.70 -11.52
CA GLU A 114 15.69 -7.30 -12.10
C GLU A 114 15.98 -8.74 -12.48
N PHE A 115 15.20 -9.68 -11.95
CA PHE A 115 15.41 -11.10 -12.18
C PHE A 115 14.09 -11.86 -12.33
N CYS A 116 14.18 -13.08 -12.84
CA CYS A 116 13.01 -13.91 -13.10
C CYS A 116 13.26 -15.36 -12.69
N SER A 117 12.24 -15.96 -12.09
CA SER A 117 12.07 -17.41 -12.03
C SER A 117 11.00 -17.80 -13.04
N SER A 118 11.39 -18.47 -14.13
CA SER A 118 10.44 -18.83 -15.20
C SER A 118 9.28 -19.69 -14.69
N ALA A 119 9.54 -20.57 -13.72
CA ALA A 119 8.52 -21.42 -13.12
C ALA A 119 7.59 -20.63 -12.20
N LEU A 120 8.15 -19.78 -11.33
CA LEU A 120 7.35 -19.00 -10.37
C LEU A 120 6.50 -17.94 -11.08
N SER A 121 7.09 -17.19 -12.01
CA SER A 121 6.38 -16.18 -12.80
C SER A 121 5.24 -16.78 -13.62
N ARG A 122 5.44 -17.95 -14.24
CA ARG A 122 4.37 -18.65 -14.97
C ARG A 122 3.24 -19.09 -14.06
N ARG A 123 3.53 -19.71 -12.90
CA ARG A 123 2.49 -20.10 -11.93
C ARG A 123 1.71 -18.89 -11.44
N MET A 124 2.41 -17.80 -11.13
CA MET A 124 1.81 -16.56 -10.63
C MET A 124 0.82 -15.97 -11.65
N MET A 125 1.22 -15.85 -12.92
CA MET A 125 0.38 -15.32 -14.00
C MET A 125 -0.74 -16.28 -14.43
N ALA A 126 -0.53 -17.60 -14.30
CA ALA A 126 -1.56 -18.59 -14.58
C ALA A 126 -2.68 -18.57 -13.54
N GLU A 127 -2.36 -18.24 -12.28
CA GLU A 127 -3.36 -18.05 -11.23
C GLU A 127 -4.14 -16.75 -11.43
N ASP A 128 -3.45 -15.66 -11.75
CA ASP A 128 -4.05 -14.37 -12.04
C ASP A 128 -3.19 -13.59 -13.06
N PRO A 129 -3.69 -13.38 -14.30
CA PRO A 129 -2.96 -12.65 -15.34
C PRO A 129 -2.59 -11.21 -14.96
N SER A 130 -3.33 -10.57 -14.05
CA SER A 130 -3.02 -9.21 -13.60
C SER A 130 -1.70 -9.13 -12.82
N ARG A 131 -1.22 -10.25 -12.28
CA ARG A 131 0.06 -10.34 -11.56
C ARG A 131 1.28 -10.22 -12.47
N ILE A 132 1.10 -10.06 -13.78
CA ILE A 132 2.20 -9.76 -14.71
C ILE A 132 3.01 -8.52 -14.30
N VAL A 133 2.41 -7.60 -13.55
CA VAL A 133 3.09 -6.43 -12.97
C VAL A 133 4.21 -6.79 -11.98
N ASN A 134 4.28 -8.04 -11.54
CA ASN A 134 5.34 -8.57 -10.66
C ASN A 134 6.41 -9.35 -11.43
N CYS A 135 6.43 -9.30 -12.77
CA CYS A 135 7.43 -9.95 -13.62
C CYS A 135 8.11 -8.90 -14.52
N PRO A 136 9.37 -8.51 -14.27
CA PRO A 136 10.34 -9.19 -13.40
C PRO A 136 10.16 -8.89 -11.90
N PHE A 137 10.79 -9.72 -11.07
CA PHE A 137 11.00 -9.42 -9.66
C PHE A 137 12.13 -8.40 -9.54
N ILE A 138 12.06 -7.53 -8.54
CA ILE A 138 13.00 -6.41 -8.36
C ILE A 138 13.42 -6.34 -6.91
N ILE A 139 14.74 -6.28 -6.68
CA ILE A 139 15.35 -5.94 -5.39
C ILE A 139 16.31 -4.77 -5.64
N ALA A 140 16.19 -3.70 -4.86
CA ALA A 140 17.05 -2.54 -4.90
C ALA A 140 18.09 -2.61 -3.78
N VAL A 141 19.28 -2.10 -4.05
CA VAL A 141 20.32 -1.85 -3.06
C VAL A 141 20.71 -0.39 -3.16
N TYR A 142 20.85 0.31 -2.04
CA TYR A 142 21.19 1.71 -2.03
C TYR A 142 21.86 2.15 -0.73
N THR A 143 22.52 3.29 -0.77
CA THR A 143 23.03 4.00 0.41
C THR A 143 22.45 5.41 0.43
N LEU A 144 22.31 5.98 1.64
CA LEU A 144 21.80 7.34 1.82
C LEU A 144 22.95 8.28 2.20
N PRO A 145 22.95 9.54 1.71
CA PRO A 145 24.01 10.50 2.04
C PRO A 145 24.14 10.82 3.54
N ASP A 146 23.03 10.75 4.27
CA ASP A 146 22.93 11.06 5.70
C ASP A 146 23.18 9.84 6.62
N GLU A 147 23.22 8.63 6.06
CA GLU A 147 23.52 7.38 6.76
C GLU A 147 24.78 6.69 6.20
N PRO A 148 25.96 7.33 6.29
CA PRO A 148 27.18 6.76 5.75
C PRO A 148 27.54 5.45 6.45
N GLY A 149 27.99 4.46 5.67
CA GLY A 149 28.37 3.13 6.16
C GLY A 149 27.20 2.16 6.34
N LYS A 150 25.98 2.53 5.95
CA LYS A 150 24.83 1.62 5.87
C LYS A 150 24.49 1.34 4.42
N THR A 151 24.33 0.06 4.10
CA THR A 151 23.77 -0.39 2.83
C THR A 151 22.39 -0.95 3.06
N LEU A 152 21.40 -0.42 2.35
CA LEU A 152 20.01 -0.84 2.46
C LEU A 152 19.64 -1.72 1.27
N VAL A 153 18.87 -2.77 1.53
CA VAL A 153 18.30 -3.66 0.52
C VAL A 153 16.79 -3.58 0.64
N ALA A 154 16.09 -3.29 -0.46
CA ALA A 154 14.64 -3.10 -0.45
C ALA A 154 13.93 -3.87 -1.56
N HIS A 155 12.75 -4.40 -1.25
CA HIS A 155 11.87 -5.02 -2.24
C HIS A 155 10.40 -4.74 -1.95
N ARG A 156 9.55 -4.94 -2.95
CA ARG A 156 8.10 -4.79 -2.79
C ARG A 156 7.56 -5.72 -1.72
N ARG A 157 6.75 -5.19 -0.81
CA ARG A 157 5.97 -5.99 0.15
C ARG A 157 4.59 -6.28 -0.43
N PHE A 158 4.14 -7.53 -0.33
CA PHE A 158 2.79 -7.92 -0.70
C PHE A 158 1.84 -7.81 0.49
N SER A 159 0.56 -7.52 0.24
CA SER A 159 -0.43 -7.41 1.32
C SER A 159 -0.63 -8.77 1.99
N ALA A 160 -0.97 -8.77 3.28
CA ALA A 160 -1.23 -10.01 4.01
C ALA A 160 -2.39 -10.81 3.38
N GLY A 161 -3.39 -10.14 2.81
CA GLY A 161 -4.49 -10.80 2.09
C GLY A 161 -4.03 -11.47 0.79
N GLU A 162 -3.14 -10.83 0.04
CA GLU A 162 -2.58 -11.39 -1.20
C GLU A 162 -1.72 -12.63 -0.90
N VAL A 163 -0.89 -12.56 0.14
CA VAL A 163 -0.07 -13.68 0.59
C VAL A 163 -0.93 -14.83 1.14
N ALA A 164 -1.94 -14.53 1.95
CA ALA A 164 -2.78 -15.56 2.57
C ALA A 164 -3.73 -16.25 1.58
N SER A 165 -4.09 -15.58 0.47
CA SER A 165 -5.03 -16.10 -0.52
C SER A 165 -4.38 -16.96 -1.61
N SER A 166 -3.05 -16.96 -1.71
CA SER A 166 -2.32 -17.66 -2.77
C SER A 166 -1.01 -18.28 -2.28
N ALA A 167 -0.90 -19.60 -2.42
CA ALA A 167 0.35 -20.31 -2.15
C ALA A 167 1.50 -19.83 -3.06
N VAL A 168 1.20 -19.44 -4.31
CA VAL A 168 2.21 -18.90 -5.21
C VAL A 168 2.69 -17.54 -4.73
N MET A 169 1.80 -16.66 -4.27
CA MET A 169 2.20 -15.37 -3.73
C MET A 169 2.93 -15.49 -2.40
N GLN A 170 2.59 -16.48 -1.57
CA GLN A 170 3.38 -16.80 -0.39
C GLN A 170 4.81 -17.22 -0.75
N GLU A 171 4.96 -18.07 -1.76
CA GLU A 171 6.28 -18.48 -2.27
C GLU A 171 7.06 -17.29 -2.84
N VAL A 172 6.41 -16.42 -3.64
CA VAL A 172 7.01 -15.18 -4.15
C VAL A 172 7.50 -14.30 -2.99
N ALA A 173 6.64 -14.01 -2.01
CA ALA A 173 6.97 -13.15 -0.89
C ALA A 173 8.17 -13.70 -0.09
N SER A 174 8.11 -14.98 0.28
CA SER A 174 9.21 -15.64 1.02
C SER A 174 10.52 -15.72 0.23
N THR A 175 10.43 -15.84 -1.10
CA THR A 175 11.60 -15.85 -1.98
C THR A 175 12.30 -14.50 -1.98
N LEU A 176 11.55 -13.39 -2.11
CA LEU A 176 12.13 -12.04 -2.09
C LEU A 176 12.76 -11.71 -0.75
N GLU A 177 12.07 -12.05 0.35
CA GLU A 177 12.56 -11.88 1.71
C GLU A 177 13.86 -12.67 1.92
N SER A 178 13.88 -13.96 1.58
CA SER A 178 15.07 -14.81 1.75
C SER A 178 16.28 -14.33 0.93
N ILE A 179 16.06 -13.81 -0.28
CA ILE A 179 17.15 -13.25 -1.08
C ILE A 179 17.68 -11.96 -0.45
N ALA A 180 16.80 -11.08 0.03
CA ALA A 180 17.20 -9.83 0.66
C ALA A 180 17.93 -10.07 1.99
N GLU A 181 17.47 -11.01 2.81
CA GLU A 181 18.14 -11.43 4.05
C GLU A 181 19.54 -12.00 3.78
N GLN A 182 19.67 -12.85 2.74
CA GLN A 182 20.98 -13.36 2.36
C GLN A 182 21.89 -12.23 1.89
N ALA A 183 21.39 -11.31 1.07
CA ALA A 183 22.16 -10.17 0.56
C ALA A 183 22.75 -9.30 1.68
N VAL A 184 21.99 -9.01 2.75
CA VAL A 184 22.50 -8.20 3.87
C VAL A 184 23.44 -8.95 4.82
N SER A 185 23.55 -10.28 4.69
CA SER A 185 24.38 -11.13 5.55
C SER A 185 25.81 -11.36 5.05
N TRP A 186 26.15 -10.84 3.87
CA TRP A 186 27.47 -10.95 3.26
C TRP A 186 28.52 -10.07 3.93
#